data_AF-A0A1Q9MW56-F1
#
_entry.id   AF-A0A1Q9MW56-F1
#
_cell.length_a   1.000
_cell.length_b   1.000
_cell.length_c   1.000
_cell.angle_alpha   90.00
_cell.angle_beta   90.00
_cell.angle_gamma   90.00
#
_symmetry.space_group_name_H-M   'P 1'
#
loop_
_entity.id
_entity.type
_entity.pdbx_description
1 polymer ?
#
loop_
_entity_poly.entity_id
_entity_poly.type
_entity_poly.pdbx_seq_one_letter_code
_entity_poly.pdbx_strand_id
1 'polypeptide(L)'
;MAITVIARITVKEGKMPEAIPVLKEIVQKIKQSEPGCVHYIPHTINGPKGKNKIIFYEKYADKEAFDNHNKNLKANMAPLNPFLEPGLEIDVCSEIL
;
A
#
# COMPACT_ATOMS: atom_id res chain seq x y z
N MET A 1 19.96 5.70 -1.38
CA MET A 1 19.78 4.27 -1.11
C MET A 1 18.31 3.97 -1.24
N ALA A 2 17.95 2.84 -1.85
CA ALA A 2 16.55 2.44 -1.99
C ALA A 2 15.94 2.17 -0.61
N ILE A 3 14.64 2.44 -0.47
CA ILE A 3 13.87 2.18 0.75
C ILE A 3 12.79 1.17 0.41
N THR A 4 12.72 0.09 1.18
CA THR A 4 11.64 -0.89 1.06
C THR A 4 10.68 -0.71 2.23
N VAL A 5 9.38 -0.82 1.97
CA VAL A 5 8.34 -0.76 3.00
C VAL A 5 7.39 -1.93 2.87
N ILE A 6 7.07 -2.55 4.01
CA ILE A 6 5.94 -3.47 4.13
C ILE A 6 4.85 -2.77 4.92
N ALA A 7 3.78 -2.36 4.23
CA ALA A 7 2.62 -1.73 4.87
C ALA A 7 1.46 -2.72 4.96
N ARG A 8 0.75 -2.76 6.09
CA ARG A 8 -0.40 -3.65 6.29
C ARG A 8 -1.62 -2.86 6.72
N ILE A 9 -2.73 -3.12 6.04
CA ILE A 9 -4.04 -2.57 6.36
C ILE A 9 -5.06 -3.69 6.51
N THR A 10 -6.13 -3.37 7.24
CA THR A 10 -7.25 -4.29 7.43
C THR A 10 -8.48 -3.73 6.76
N VAL A 11 -9.08 -4.50 5.86
CA VAL A 11 -10.37 -4.21 5.24
C VAL A 11 -11.48 -4.67 6.18
N LYS A 12 -12.55 -3.89 6.30
CA LYS A 12 -13.76 -4.26 7.05
C LYS A 12 -14.31 -5.59 6.57
N GLU A 13 -14.93 -6.34 7.48
CA GLU A 13 -15.52 -7.63 7.14
C GLU A 13 -16.54 -7.52 6.00
N GLY A 14 -16.40 -8.40 5.00
CA GLY A 14 -17.27 -8.44 3.83
C GLY A 14 -17.02 -7.33 2.79
N LYS A 15 -16.08 -6.41 3.03
CA LYS A 15 -15.81 -5.25 2.13
C LYS A 15 -14.65 -5.42 1.16
N MET A 16 -13.97 -6.57 1.18
CA MET A 16 -12.88 -6.86 0.25
C MET A 16 -13.32 -6.78 -1.24
N PRO A 17 -14.50 -7.29 -1.66
CA PRO A 17 -14.95 -7.18 -3.05
C PRO A 17 -15.08 -5.74 -3.54
N GLU A 18 -15.54 -4.82 -2.70
CA GLU A 18 -15.67 -3.40 -3.03
C GLU A 18 -14.33 -2.64 -2.91
N ALA A 19 -13.46 -3.05 -1.99
CA ALA A 19 -12.14 -2.45 -1.79
C ALA A 19 -11.17 -2.75 -2.94
N ILE A 20 -11.23 -3.95 -3.54
CA ILE A 20 -10.29 -4.39 -4.58
C ILE A 20 -10.30 -3.49 -5.83
N PRO A 21 -11.44 -3.14 -6.44
CA PRO A 21 -11.48 -2.24 -7.60
C PRO A 21 -10.84 -0.89 -7.29
N VAL A 22 -11.19 -0.29 -6.15
CA VAL A 22 -10.65 1.00 -5.70
C VAL A 22 -9.15 0.92 -5.46
N LEU A 23 -8.68 -0.15 -4.82
CA LEU A 23 -7.25 -0.41 -4.62
C LEU A 23 -6.50 -0.48 -5.95
N LYS A 24 -7.05 -1.16 -6.96
CA LYS A 24 -6.44 -1.26 -8.30
C LYS A 24 -6.27 0.11 -8.95
N GLU A 25 -7.30 0.95 -8.87
CA GLU A 25 -7.24 2.33 -9.40
C GLU A 25 -6.15 3.15 -8.70
N ILE A 26 -6.06 3.07 -7.38
CA ILE A 26 -5.05 3.79 -6.60
C ILE A 26 -3.64 3.32 -6.96
N VAL A 27 -3.42 2.02 -7.11
CA VAL A 27 -2.13 1.47 -7.54
C VAL A 27 -1.73 1.99 -8.92
N GLN A 28 -2.67 2.04 -9.88
CA GLN A 28 -2.39 2.59 -11.21
C GLN A 28 -2.03 4.07 -11.14
N LYS A 29 -2.79 4.85 -10.36
CA LYS A 29 -2.52 6.27 -10.15
C LYS A 29 -1.12 6.51 -9.58
N ILE A 30 -0.77 5.81 -8.49
CA ILE A 30 0.54 5.96 -7.84
C ILE A 30 1.67 5.62 -8.80
N LYS A 31 1.56 4.50 -9.54
CA LYS A 31 2.57 4.11 -10.53
C LYS A 31 2.75 5.15 -11.64
N GLN A 32 1.70 5.86 -12.02
CA GLN A 32 1.77 6.92 -13.04
C GLN A 32 2.31 8.24 -12.48
N SER A 33 1.92 8.61 -11.26
CA SER A 33 2.27 9.91 -10.67
C SER A 33 3.59 9.92 -9.91
N GLU A 34 4.12 8.77 -9.51
CA GLU A 34 5.29 8.64 -8.64
C GLU A 34 6.35 7.73 -9.28
N PRO A 35 7.12 8.22 -10.27
CA PRO A 35 8.12 7.41 -10.98
C PRO A 35 9.24 6.89 -10.07
N GLY A 36 9.49 7.54 -8.93
CA GLY A 36 10.42 7.07 -7.90
C GLY A 36 9.87 5.91 -7.04
N CYS A 37 8.59 5.56 -7.17
CA CYS A 37 7.97 4.38 -6.57
C CYS A 37 8.16 3.18 -7.50
N VAL A 38 9.29 2.49 -7.32
CA VAL A 38 9.74 1.37 -8.16
C VAL A 38 8.82 0.16 -8.04
N HIS A 39 8.38 -0.13 -6.82
CA HIS A 39 7.39 -1.17 -6.54
C HIS A 39 6.27 -0.62 -5.68
N TYR A 40 5.04 -0.94 -6.05
CA TYR A 40 3.82 -0.66 -5.28
C TYR A 40 2.83 -1.78 -5.55
N ILE A 41 2.99 -2.87 -4.81
CA ILE A 41 2.32 -4.15 -5.11
C ILE A 41 1.52 -4.60 -3.88
N PRO A 42 0.19 -4.47 -3.90
CA PRO A 42 -0.65 -5.05 -2.88
C PRO A 42 -0.76 -6.56 -3.06
N HIS A 43 -0.71 -7.26 -1.94
CA HIS A 43 -0.91 -8.69 -1.79
C HIS A 43 -2.01 -8.94 -0.76
N THR A 44 -2.56 -10.14 -0.77
CA THR A 44 -3.36 -10.65 0.35
C THR A 44 -2.78 -11.98 0.82
N ILE A 45 -3.05 -12.35 2.07
CA ILE A 45 -2.57 -13.62 2.62
C ILE A 45 -3.56 -14.71 2.20
N ASN A 46 -3.05 -15.81 1.66
CA ASN A 46 -3.90 -16.94 1.30
C ASN A 46 -4.54 -17.59 2.54
N GLY A 47 -5.80 -17.98 2.40
CA GLY A 47 -6.56 -18.67 3.42
C GLY A 47 -7.30 -17.77 4.42
N PRO A 48 -8.00 -18.36 5.41
CA PRO A 48 -8.98 -17.64 6.22
C PRO A 48 -8.43 -16.48 7.05
N LYS A 49 -7.18 -16.61 7.53
CA LYS A 49 -6.51 -15.57 8.35
C LYS A 49 -6.21 -14.30 7.55
N GLY A 50 -6.19 -14.39 6.21
CA GLY A 50 -5.87 -13.30 5.31
C GLY A 50 -7.07 -12.60 4.69
N LYS A 51 -8.30 -13.09 4.90
CA LYS A 51 -9.51 -12.68 4.17
C LYS A 51 -9.74 -11.16 4.12
N ASN A 52 -9.24 -10.44 5.12
CA ASN A 52 -9.41 -9.01 5.32
C ASN A 52 -8.09 -8.24 5.35
N LYS A 53 -6.95 -8.86 5.03
CA LYS A 53 -5.64 -8.23 5.13
C LYS A 53 -5.08 -7.91 3.75
N ILE A 54 -4.63 -6.68 3.58
CA ILE A 54 -3.82 -6.26 2.43
C ILE A 54 -2.43 -5.92 2.93
N ILE A 55 -1.42 -6.44 2.23
CA ILE A 55 0.00 -6.18 2.47
C ILE A 55 0.57 -5.51 1.24
N PHE A 56 1.09 -4.29 1.38
CA PHE A 56 1.82 -3.62 0.33
C PHE A 56 3.29 -3.97 0.45
N TYR A 57 3.87 -4.46 -0.65
CA TYR A 57 5.30 -4.43 -0.86
C TYR A 57 5.62 -3.18 -1.69
N GLU A 58 6.38 -2.29 -1.10
CA GLU A 58 6.73 -1.00 -1.68
C GLU A 58 8.24 -0.87 -1.77
N LYS A 59 8.73 -0.30 -2.86
CA LYS A 59 10.15 0.05 -3.04
C LYS A 59 10.26 1.43 -3.66
N TYR A 60 11.07 2.27 -3.03
CA TYR A 60 11.36 3.64 -3.47
C TYR A 60 12.82 3.74 -3.87
N ALA A 61 13.09 4.48 -4.95
CA ALA A 61 14.45 4.64 -5.47
C ALA A 61 15.39 5.31 -4.46
N ASP A 62 14.84 6.26 -3.69
CA ASP A 62 15.55 7.03 -2.68
C ASP A 62 14.58 7.62 -1.63
N LYS A 63 15.15 8.42 -0.72
CA LYS A 63 14.40 9.10 0.33
C LYS A 63 13.45 10.16 -0.21
N GLU A 64 13.80 10.86 -1.28
CA GLU A 64 12.94 11.91 -1.85
C GLU A 64 11.67 11.31 -2.44
N ALA A 65 11.79 10.17 -3.14
CA ALA A 65 10.66 9.40 -3.63
C ALA A 65 9.74 8.93 -2.48
N PHE A 66 10.32 8.40 -1.40
CA PHE A 66 9.56 7.98 -0.22
C PHE A 66 8.87 9.15 0.50
N ASP A 67 9.57 10.28 0.66
CA ASP A 67 9.00 11.48 1.28
C ASP A 67 7.85 12.05 0.43
N ASN A 68 7.99 12.04 -0.90
CA ASN A 68 6.92 12.45 -1.81
C ASN A 68 5.71 11.51 -1.70
N HIS A 69 5.93 10.20 -1.67
CA HIS A 69 4.86 9.22 -1.46
C HIS A 69 4.10 9.50 -0.17
N ASN A 70 4.80 9.66 0.96
CA ASN A 70 4.19 9.91 2.27
C ASN A 70 3.35 11.20 2.30
N LYS A 71 3.79 12.27 1.62
CA LYS A 71 3.02 13.52 1.51
C LYS A 71 1.70 13.30 0.78
N ASN A 72 1.70 12.46 -0.26
CA ASN A 72 0.53 12.21 -1.10
C ASN A 72 -0.34 11.04 -0.61
N LEU A 73 0.19 10.18 0.27
CA LEU A 73 -0.43 8.95 0.75
C LEU A 73 -1.86 9.16 1.22
N LYS A 74 -2.10 10.15 2.08
CA LYS A 74 -3.44 10.44 2.62
C LYS A 74 -4.45 10.77 1.52
N ALA A 75 -4.05 11.60 0.55
CA ALA A 75 -4.92 11.99 -0.56
C ALA A 75 -5.17 10.82 -1.52
N ASN A 76 -4.15 10.02 -1.80
CA ASN A 76 -4.25 8.86 -2.69
C ASN A 76 -5.06 7.71 -2.06
N MET A 77 -4.96 7.51 -0.74
CA MET A 77 -5.69 6.47 0.00
C MET A 77 -7.11 6.88 0.43
N ALA A 78 -7.48 8.15 0.32
CA ALA A 78 -8.79 8.65 0.73
C ALA A 78 -9.98 7.85 0.16
N PRO A 79 -9.98 7.41 -1.12
CA PRO A 79 -11.08 6.61 -1.68
C PRO A 79 -11.19 5.21 -1.05
N LEU A 80 -10.08 4.65 -0.56
CA LEU A 80 -10.06 3.33 0.08
C LEU A 80 -10.53 3.38 1.54
N ASN A 81 -10.35 4.53 2.20
CA ASN A 81 -10.62 4.73 3.63
C ASN A 81 -12.02 4.25 4.12
N PRO A 82 -13.13 4.40 3.38
CA PRO A 82 -14.44 3.90 3.82
C PRO A 82 -14.48 2.38 4.07
N PHE A 83 -13.61 1.61 3.40
CA PHE A 83 -13.55 0.15 3.47
C PHE A 83 -12.58 -0.38 4.52
N LEU A 84 -11.80 0.48 5.17
CA LEU A 84 -10.73 0.05 6.07
C LEU A 84 -11.14 0.16 7.54
N GLU A 85 -10.66 -0.80 8.32
CA GLU A 85 -10.55 -0.63 9.77
C GLU A 85 -9.47 0.41 10.07
N PRO A 86 -9.58 1.14 11.20
CA PRO A 86 -8.49 1.99 11.66
C PRO A 86 -7.21 1.19 11.88
N GLY A 87 -6.08 1.77 11.51
CA GLY A 87 -4.76 1.19 11.74
C GLY A 87 -3.97 0.95 10.46
N LEU A 88 -2.69 1.30 10.53
CA LEU A 88 -1.70 1.08 9.48
C LEU A 88 -0.44 0.59 10.19
N GLU A 89 0.00 -0.61 9.86
CA GLU A 89 1.27 -1.16 10.35
C GLU A 89 2.33 -0.97 9.27
N ILE A 90 3.50 -0.44 9.62
CA ILE A 90 4.57 -0.12 8.69
C ILE A 90 5.89 -0.69 9.20
N ASP A 91 6.52 -1.52 8.38
CA ASP A 91 7.93 -1.89 8.55
C ASP A 91 8.76 -1.20 7.47
N VAL A 92 9.76 -0.42 7.86
CA VAL A 92 10.77 0.11 6.94
C VAL A 92 11.94 -0.86 6.91
N CYS A 93 12.25 -1.38 5.73
CA CYS A 93 13.20 -2.47 5.53
C CYS A 93 14.47 -1.98 4.81
N SER A 94 15.59 -2.63 5.12
CA SER A 94 16.83 -2.54 4.35
C SER A 94 17.06 -3.86 3.62
N GLU A 95 17.55 -3.80 2.39
CA GLU A 95 17.93 -5.00 1.63
C GLU A 95 19.19 -5.61 2.26
N ILE A 96 19.16 -6.94 2.46
CA ILE A 96 20.29 -7.69 3.05
C ILE A 96 21.25 -8.18 1.95
N LEU A 97 20.77 -8.29 0.71
CA LEU A 97 21.50 -8.79 -0.46
C LEU A 97 21.42 -7.80 -1.61
#